data_AF-A0A367KSR4-F1
#
_entry.id   AF-A0A367KSR4-F1
#
_cell.length_a   1.000
_cell.length_b   1.000
_cell.length_c   1.000
_cell.angle_alpha   90.00
_cell.angle_beta   90.00
_cell.angle_gamma   90.00
#
_symmetry.space_group_name_H-M   'P 1'
#
loop_
_entity.id
_entity.type
_entity.pdbx_description
1 polymer ?
#
loop_
_entity_poly.entity_id
_entity_poly.type
_entity_poly.pdbx_seq_one_letter_code
_entity_poly.pdbx_strand_id
1 'polypeptide(L)'
;EAIEKLSNMTVEIVQAYTSTSLEAVSVYIEEGLDDPFENEDALIESLNYLGQIAHKKYQASGAVITQLFDPITTQYQDLINSFSMMSPDEFKEALEVIETKFAWLIYTMASFVGNRASFTTSDNVDEMDSEITTRVLQLVNVQQTLQNQHGNTFMNEKLDLAFIYFFQQFKKSYMSESNGRNIYANLTKVFGIRNQIEMLEVIMRKIVSNLQLWADNELIVRRTLELFGYLNTGYGASKNLRKLETTNMILQNHLSSEMTFFQYEKQSENRIIYFQTLCKLLFADDNITERIFYEFMKPFDMRIQLLGPLDTIESFRQEKNRLLKQADVPADQAYDYKYEGISLCFNIMDKCLGGKYINFGILWLYQDKAVNDAFEATLKLVESIPLYDLLSFPKLAHSFFNMLDEFVKEQQLMAMPAISPKLFLYLLQACEQGIMSMDPVVFSHACSAINHICCYIIQETEKANRQQKRRRPSQPHWIVSYLGQFRHILPTLLESMFQQLLFDEKSDQWSLSRPLYPLIILERDYVFKYIAAVVENQLPERRSIVTTILNGLLDGINYTLSTRDRERFTHNVSAFRKPLKAHSIKLVPLAESPAYY
;
A
#
# COMPACT_ATOMS: atom_id res chain seq x y z
N GLU A 1 -28.62 -4.97 43.81
CA GLU A 1 -29.88 -4.79 43.06
C GLU A 1 -29.69 -4.14 41.67
N ALA A 2 -29.25 -2.88 41.53
CA ALA A 2 -29.14 -2.23 40.21
C ALA A 2 -28.19 -2.94 39.23
N ILE A 3 -27.01 -3.37 39.72
CA ILE A 3 -26.03 -4.13 38.92
C ILE A 3 -26.60 -5.48 38.47
N GLU A 4 -27.38 -6.14 39.31
CA GLU A 4 -28.00 -7.43 39.02
C GLU A 4 -29.15 -7.31 38.01
N LYS A 5 -29.98 -6.25 38.12
CA LYS A 5 -30.98 -5.89 37.11
C LYS A 5 -30.33 -5.62 35.75
N LEU A 6 -29.28 -4.78 35.70
CA LEU A 6 -28.53 -4.52 34.47
C LEU A 6 -27.93 -5.79 33.88
N SER A 7 -27.45 -6.70 34.74
CA SER A 7 -26.88 -7.98 34.34
C SER A 7 -27.93 -8.97 33.82
N ASN A 8 -29.18 -8.92 34.30
CA ASN A 8 -30.28 -9.70 33.74
C ASN A 8 -30.75 -9.13 32.40
N MET A 9 -30.87 -7.80 32.29
CA MET A 9 -31.21 -7.11 31.05
C MET A 9 -30.24 -7.46 29.90
N THR A 10 -28.96 -7.71 30.21
CA THR A 10 -27.98 -8.20 29.23
C THR A 10 -28.46 -9.44 28.48
N VAL A 11 -28.98 -10.45 29.18
CA VAL A 11 -29.40 -11.72 28.57
C VAL A 11 -30.67 -11.51 27.73
N GLU A 12 -31.61 -10.71 28.23
CA GLU A 12 -32.83 -10.34 27.53
C GLU A 12 -32.54 -9.55 26.24
N ILE A 13 -31.58 -8.62 26.27
CA ILE A 13 -31.15 -7.85 25.10
C ILE A 13 -30.55 -8.78 24.04
N VAL A 14 -29.67 -9.71 24.43
CA VAL A 14 -29.10 -10.70 23.51
C VAL A 14 -30.20 -11.54 22.88
N GLN A 15 -31.12 -12.06 23.69
CA GLN A 15 -32.23 -12.86 23.21
C GLN A 15 -33.10 -12.09 22.22
N ALA A 16 -33.57 -10.90 22.62
CA ALA A 16 -34.48 -10.09 21.81
C ALA A 16 -33.84 -9.63 20.51
N TYR A 17 -32.58 -9.19 20.54
CA TYR A 17 -31.87 -8.77 19.34
C TYR A 17 -31.72 -9.94 18.37
N THR A 18 -31.17 -11.07 18.82
CA THR A 18 -30.93 -12.22 17.95
C THR A 18 -32.23 -12.85 17.45
N SER A 19 -33.26 -13.01 18.29
CA SER A 19 -34.54 -13.59 17.83
C SER A 19 -35.22 -12.70 16.79
N THR A 20 -35.25 -11.38 17.01
CA THR A 20 -35.86 -10.43 16.08
C THR A 20 -35.14 -10.44 14.74
N SER A 21 -33.79 -10.47 14.74
CA SER A 21 -33.01 -10.59 13.51
C SER A 21 -33.32 -11.88 12.75
N LEU A 22 -33.49 -13.01 13.45
CA LEU A 22 -33.79 -14.31 12.81
C LEU A 22 -35.21 -14.39 12.26
N GLU A 23 -36.19 -13.81 12.97
CA GLU A 23 -37.58 -13.74 12.51
C GLU A 23 -37.73 -12.82 11.30
N ALA A 24 -36.95 -11.74 11.23
CA ALA A 24 -36.95 -10.80 10.12
C ALA A 24 -36.41 -11.41 8.80
N VAL A 25 -35.60 -12.48 8.85
CA VAL A 25 -34.96 -13.08 7.65
C VAL A 25 -35.95 -13.45 6.56
N SER A 26 -37.02 -14.15 6.93
CA SER A 26 -38.03 -14.56 5.96
C SER A 26 -38.70 -13.34 5.31
N VAL A 27 -38.98 -12.31 6.11
CA VAL A 27 -39.67 -11.09 5.64
C VAL A 27 -38.80 -10.30 4.66
N TYR A 28 -37.54 -10.04 4.97
CA TYR A 28 -36.73 -9.20 4.07
C TYR A 28 -36.34 -9.92 2.77
N ILE A 29 -36.20 -11.24 2.78
CA ILE A 29 -35.96 -12.01 1.55
C ILE A 29 -37.22 -12.01 0.67
N GLU A 30 -38.40 -12.30 1.26
CA GLU A 30 -39.67 -12.33 0.52
C GLU A 30 -40.09 -10.94 0.00
N GLU A 31 -39.90 -9.89 0.78
CA GLU A 31 -40.27 -8.51 0.43
C GLU A 31 -39.17 -7.76 -0.34
N GLY A 32 -37.97 -8.34 -0.48
CA GLY A 32 -36.82 -7.71 -1.16
C GLY A 32 -36.35 -6.42 -0.49
N LEU A 33 -36.33 -6.39 0.85
CA LEU A 33 -35.86 -5.24 1.63
C LEU A 33 -34.32 -5.20 1.67
N ASP A 34 -33.76 -4.05 2.08
CA ASP A 34 -32.31 -3.85 2.22
C ASP A 34 -31.68 -4.95 3.08
N ASP A 35 -30.72 -5.68 2.49
CA ASP A 35 -30.05 -6.79 3.16
C ASP A 35 -28.96 -6.25 4.12
N PRO A 36 -29.05 -6.51 5.44
CA PRO A 36 -28.05 -6.06 6.40
C PRO A 36 -26.63 -6.57 6.12
N PHE A 37 -26.46 -7.64 5.34
CA PHE A 37 -25.16 -8.18 4.96
C PHE A 37 -24.45 -7.37 3.87
N GLU A 38 -25.15 -6.47 3.15
CA GLU A 38 -24.51 -5.58 2.16
C GLU A 38 -23.51 -4.61 2.80
N ASN A 39 -23.75 -4.23 4.07
CA ASN A 39 -22.82 -3.45 4.87
C ASN A 39 -22.27 -4.27 6.04
N GLU A 40 -21.42 -5.24 5.69
CA GLU A 40 -20.78 -6.16 6.64
C GLU A 40 -20.06 -5.41 7.79
N ASP A 41 -19.39 -4.30 7.50
CA ASP A 41 -18.64 -3.54 8.51
C ASP A 41 -19.57 -2.93 9.58
N ALA A 42 -20.71 -2.35 9.17
CA ALA A 42 -21.71 -1.82 10.11
C ALA A 42 -22.37 -2.93 10.93
N LEU A 43 -22.65 -4.07 10.30
CA LEU A 43 -23.17 -5.25 10.97
C LEU A 43 -22.19 -5.75 12.05
N ILE A 44 -20.92 -5.90 11.69
CA ILE A 44 -19.84 -6.32 12.61
C ILE A 44 -19.71 -5.33 13.77
N GLU A 45 -19.81 -4.01 13.52
CA GLU A 45 -19.75 -3.00 14.57
C GLU A 45 -20.90 -3.19 15.58
N SER A 46 -22.14 -3.33 15.10
CA SER A 46 -23.31 -3.58 15.95
C SER A 46 -23.16 -4.85 16.79
N LEU A 47 -22.77 -5.96 16.15
CA LEU A 47 -22.60 -7.25 16.82
C LEU A 47 -21.44 -7.24 17.81
N ASN A 48 -20.41 -6.42 17.60
CA ASN A 48 -19.34 -6.24 18.58
C ASN A 48 -19.84 -5.59 19.87
N TYR A 49 -20.75 -4.61 19.80
CA TYR A 49 -21.40 -4.08 21.01
C TYR A 49 -22.22 -5.15 21.72
N LEU A 50 -22.96 -5.97 20.96
CA LEU A 50 -23.71 -7.10 21.53
C LEU A 50 -22.80 -8.12 22.22
N GLY A 51 -21.67 -8.46 21.59
CA GLY A 51 -20.65 -9.34 22.18
C GLY A 51 -20.06 -8.77 23.47
N GLN A 52 -19.77 -7.47 23.54
CA GLN A 52 -19.32 -6.82 24.77
C GLN A 52 -20.38 -6.84 25.88
N ILE A 53 -21.65 -6.64 25.53
CA ILE A 53 -22.78 -6.73 26.46
C ILE A 53 -22.87 -8.15 27.02
N ALA A 54 -22.84 -9.16 26.16
CA ALA A 54 -22.96 -10.57 26.53
C ALA A 54 -21.92 -11.03 27.57
N HIS A 55 -20.70 -10.48 27.53
CA HIS A 55 -19.65 -10.81 28.50
C HIS A 55 -19.99 -10.48 29.96
N LYS A 56 -21.02 -9.67 30.23
CA LYS A 56 -21.52 -9.46 31.60
C LYS A 56 -22.20 -10.68 32.21
N LYS A 57 -22.86 -11.51 31.37
CA LYS A 57 -23.41 -12.83 31.73
C LYS A 57 -23.14 -13.82 30.60
N TYR A 58 -21.87 -14.11 30.39
CA TYR A 58 -21.43 -14.82 29.19
C TYR A 58 -22.08 -16.20 29.02
N GLN A 59 -22.10 -17.00 30.08
CA GLN A 59 -22.66 -18.35 30.04
C GLN A 59 -24.18 -18.35 29.77
N ALA A 60 -24.93 -17.44 30.39
CA ALA A 60 -26.37 -17.33 30.15
C ALA A 60 -26.67 -16.78 28.75
N SER A 61 -25.89 -15.79 28.29
CA SER A 61 -26.07 -15.20 26.95
C SER A 61 -25.69 -16.19 25.85
N GLY A 62 -24.61 -16.95 26.03
CA GLY A 62 -24.21 -18.02 25.12
C GLY A 62 -25.25 -19.15 25.07
N ALA A 63 -25.81 -19.54 26.22
CA ALA A 63 -26.88 -20.55 26.29
C ALA A 63 -28.15 -20.14 25.52
N VAL A 64 -28.50 -18.84 25.52
CA VAL A 64 -29.61 -18.34 24.70
C VAL A 64 -29.32 -18.52 23.22
N ILE A 65 -28.12 -18.18 22.76
CA ILE A 65 -27.75 -18.32 21.35
C ILE A 65 -27.73 -19.80 20.93
N THR A 66 -27.21 -20.69 21.77
CA THR A 66 -27.21 -22.13 21.46
C THR A 66 -28.63 -22.70 21.40
N GLN A 67 -29.53 -22.26 22.29
CA GLN A 67 -30.96 -22.63 22.24
C GLN A 67 -31.68 -22.13 20.99
N LEU A 68 -31.26 -20.99 20.41
CA LEU A 68 -31.79 -20.51 19.12
C LEU A 68 -31.20 -21.27 17.93
N PHE A 69 -29.95 -21.74 18.05
CA PHE A 69 -29.23 -22.44 16.98
C PHE A 69 -29.75 -23.88 16.75
N ASP A 70 -30.01 -24.61 17.82
CA ASP A 70 -30.34 -26.04 17.74
C ASP A 70 -31.62 -26.34 16.94
N PRO A 71 -32.75 -25.59 17.11
CA PRO A 71 -33.95 -25.80 16.30
C PRO A 71 -33.75 -25.54 14.81
N ILE A 72 -32.95 -24.52 14.45
CA ILE A 72 -32.64 -24.21 13.05
C ILE A 72 -31.76 -25.31 12.45
N THR A 73 -30.89 -25.93 13.24
CA THR A 73 -30.11 -27.11 12.82
C THR A 73 -31.00 -28.30 12.50
N THR A 74 -32.02 -28.56 13.30
CA THR A 74 -33.00 -29.62 12.99
C THR A 74 -33.76 -29.30 11.71
N GLN A 75 -34.24 -28.06 11.53
CA GLN A 75 -34.91 -27.63 10.30
C GLN A 75 -34.03 -27.79 9.07
N TYR A 76 -32.74 -27.47 9.18
CA TYR A 76 -31.79 -27.60 8.09
C TYR A 76 -31.56 -29.06 7.68
N GLN A 77 -31.39 -29.94 8.66
CA GLN A 77 -31.25 -31.38 8.39
C GLN A 77 -32.52 -31.96 7.76
N ASP A 78 -33.69 -31.59 8.27
CA ASP A 78 -34.97 -32.04 7.74
C ASP A 78 -35.17 -31.55 6.29
N LEU A 79 -34.81 -30.29 6.01
CA LEU A 79 -34.86 -29.73 4.67
C LEU A 79 -33.95 -30.51 3.71
N ILE A 80 -32.68 -30.73 4.08
CA ILE A 80 -31.71 -31.49 3.26
C ILE A 80 -32.23 -32.91 2.98
N ASN A 81 -32.77 -33.59 3.99
CA ASN A 81 -33.32 -34.93 3.84
C ASN A 81 -34.58 -34.95 2.95
N SER A 82 -35.32 -33.83 2.89
CA SER A 82 -36.52 -33.69 2.07
C SER A 82 -36.24 -33.31 0.61
N PHE A 83 -34.98 -33.08 0.20
CA PHE A 83 -34.60 -32.65 -1.16
C PHE A 83 -35.30 -33.45 -2.28
N SER A 84 -35.39 -34.77 -2.13
CA SER A 84 -36.02 -35.66 -3.12
C SER A 84 -37.53 -35.46 -3.31
N MET A 85 -38.19 -34.71 -2.43
CA MET A 85 -39.64 -34.50 -2.38
C MET A 85 -40.07 -33.10 -2.87
N MET A 86 -39.13 -32.23 -3.22
CA MET A 86 -39.37 -30.83 -3.61
C MET A 86 -38.62 -30.46 -4.90
N SER A 87 -39.06 -29.39 -5.56
CA SER A 87 -38.34 -28.90 -6.74
C SER A 87 -37.02 -28.23 -6.34
N PRO A 88 -36.00 -28.21 -7.24
CA PRO A 88 -34.72 -27.56 -6.93
C PRO A 88 -34.84 -26.08 -6.57
N ASP A 89 -35.79 -25.36 -7.17
CA ASP A 89 -36.01 -23.93 -6.91
C ASP A 89 -36.64 -23.70 -5.53
N GLU A 90 -37.69 -24.46 -5.17
CA GLU A 90 -38.29 -24.42 -3.83
C GLU A 90 -37.29 -24.80 -2.75
N PHE A 91 -36.45 -25.81 -3.01
CA PHE A 91 -35.38 -26.21 -2.11
C PHE A 91 -34.38 -25.06 -1.92
N LYS A 92 -33.97 -24.40 -3.00
CA LYS A 92 -33.01 -23.30 -2.97
C LYS A 92 -33.54 -22.10 -2.18
N GLU A 93 -34.79 -21.70 -2.40
CA GLU A 93 -35.42 -20.60 -1.65
C GLU A 93 -35.52 -20.91 -0.16
N ALA A 94 -35.97 -22.13 0.19
CA ALA A 94 -36.03 -22.57 1.59
C ALA A 94 -34.63 -22.62 2.24
N LEU A 95 -33.63 -23.06 1.48
CA LEU A 95 -32.25 -23.12 1.94
C LEU A 95 -31.68 -21.72 2.20
N GLU A 96 -31.94 -20.77 1.30
CA GLU A 96 -31.47 -19.39 1.41
C GLU A 96 -31.95 -18.74 2.72
N VAL A 97 -33.20 -18.96 3.10
CA VAL A 97 -33.75 -18.47 4.37
C VAL A 97 -33.02 -19.10 5.57
N ILE A 98 -32.82 -20.42 5.57
CA ILE A 98 -32.16 -21.11 6.68
C ILE A 98 -30.68 -20.75 6.78
N GLU A 99 -29.95 -20.71 5.67
CA GLU A 99 -28.53 -20.37 5.64
C GLU A 99 -28.28 -18.90 5.98
N THR A 100 -29.21 -18.00 5.64
CA THR A 100 -29.14 -16.60 6.06
C THR A 100 -29.40 -16.44 7.56
N LYS A 101 -30.32 -17.23 8.14
CA LYS A 101 -30.48 -17.31 9.60
C LYS A 101 -29.21 -17.83 10.28
N PHE A 102 -28.55 -18.82 9.68
CA PHE A 102 -27.25 -19.26 10.17
C PHE A 102 -26.19 -18.19 10.04
N ALA A 103 -26.11 -17.45 8.93
CA ALA A 103 -25.15 -16.36 8.79
C ALA A 103 -25.27 -15.38 9.98
N TRP A 104 -26.49 -14.94 10.32
CA TRP A 104 -26.76 -14.11 11.49
C TRP A 104 -26.26 -14.73 12.80
N LEU A 105 -26.56 -16.01 13.04
CA LEU A 105 -26.11 -16.73 14.23
C LEU A 105 -24.59 -16.85 14.29
N ILE A 106 -23.95 -17.20 13.18
CA ILE A 106 -22.50 -17.38 13.10
C ILE A 106 -21.76 -16.06 13.31
N TYR A 107 -22.21 -14.95 12.70
CA TYR A 107 -21.64 -13.62 12.99
C TYR A 107 -21.81 -13.25 14.46
N THR A 108 -22.99 -13.49 15.05
CA THR A 108 -23.24 -13.21 16.47
C THR A 108 -22.32 -14.06 17.36
N MET A 109 -22.23 -15.37 17.10
CA MET A 109 -21.34 -16.30 17.79
C MET A 109 -19.86 -15.91 17.65
N ALA A 110 -19.45 -15.46 16.46
CA ALA A 110 -18.10 -14.97 16.21
C ALA A 110 -17.78 -13.72 17.03
N SER A 111 -18.71 -12.76 17.11
CA SER A 111 -18.54 -11.57 17.95
C SER A 111 -18.48 -11.91 19.44
N PHE A 112 -19.13 -12.98 19.89
CA PHE A 112 -19.00 -13.48 21.27
C PHE A 112 -17.59 -14.01 21.51
N VAL A 113 -17.13 -14.95 20.68
CA VAL A 113 -15.79 -15.54 20.77
C VAL A 113 -14.69 -14.48 20.63
N GLY A 114 -14.88 -13.49 19.76
CA GLY A 114 -13.87 -12.49 19.37
C GLY A 114 -13.71 -11.27 20.29
N ASN A 115 -14.71 -10.97 21.13
CA ASN A 115 -14.70 -9.79 22.02
C ASN A 115 -14.21 -10.07 23.45
N ARG A 116 -13.51 -11.19 23.64
CA ARG A 116 -12.85 -11.51 24.90
C ARG A 116 -11.80 -10.46 25.27
N ALA A 117 -11.86 -9.94 26.50
CA ALA A 117 -10.80 -9.09 27.02
C ALA A 117 -9.52 -9.92 27.30
N SER A 118 -8.36 -9.43 26.83
CA SER A 118 -7.08 -10.16 26.75
C SER A 118 -6.53 -10.72 28.07
N PHE A 119 -7.03 -10.27 29.21
CA PHE A 119 -6.61 -10.65 30.56
C PHE A 119 -7.64 -11.52 31.30
N THR A 120 -8.78 -11.85 30.66
CA THR A 120 -9.85 -12.64 31.28
C THR A 120 -9.65 -14.11 30.90
N THR A 121 -9.10 -14.90 31.83
CA THR A 121 -9.04 -16.37 31.73
C THR A 121 -10.00 -16.96 32.74
N SER A 122 -11.19 -17.36 32.28
CA SER A 122 -12.15 -18.10 33.08
C SER A 122 -12.51 -19.37 32.33
N ASP A 123 -12.40 -20.52 33.00
CA ASP A 123 -12.74 -21.83 32.44
C ASP A 123 -14.18 -21.87 31.89
N ASN A 124 -15.10 -21.16 32.55
CA ASN A 124 -16.51 -21.08 32.12
C ASN A 124 -16.69 -20.38 30.76
N VAL A 125 -15.81 -19.42 30.41
CA VAL A 125 -15.85 -18.75 29.10
C VAL A 125 -15.33 -19.70 28.02
N ASP A 126 -14.23 -20.40 28.30
CA ASP A 126 -13.65 -21.37 27.37
C ASP A 126 -14.59 -22.56 27.13
N GLU A 127 -15.34 -23.02 28.13
CA GLU A 127 -16.36 -24.06 27.99
C GLU A 127 -17.50 -23.62 27.07
N MET A 128 -18.05 -22.42 27.26
CA MET A 128 -19.11 -21.88 26.42
C MET A 128 -18.62 -21.65 24.97
N ASP A 129 -17.41 -21.10 24.80
CA ASP A 129 -16.80 -20.93 23.47
C ASP A 129 -16.55 -22.27 22.80
N SER A 130 -16.27 -23.32 23.57
CA SER A 130 -16.12 -24.69 23.05
C SER A 130 -17.45 -25.21 22.54
N GLU A 131 -18.55 -24.94 23.24
CA GLU A 131 -19.91 -25.30 22.83
C GLU A 131 -20.35 -24.58 21.55
N ILE A 132 -20.07 -23.28 21.48
CA ILE A 132 -20.33 -22.44 20.31
C ILE A 132 -19.52 -22.94 19.11
N THR A 133 -18.20 -23.09 19.29
CA THR A 133 -17.30 -23.56 18.23
C THR A 133 -17.70 -24.95 17.72
N THR A 134 -18.15 -25.84 18.61
CA THR A 134 -18.63 -27.17 18.20
C THR A 134 -19.82 -27.09 17.25
N ARG A 135 -20.79 -26.22 17.51
CA ARG A 135 -21.96 -26.03 16.63
C ARG A 135 -21.58 -25.44 15.28
N VAL A 136 -20.68 -24.44 15.27
CA VAL A 136 -20.16 -23.88 14.02
C VAL A 136 -19.47 -24.95 13.17
N LEU A 137 -18.59 -25.76 13.77
CA LEU A 137 -17.89 -26.83 13.05
C LEU A 137 -18.83 -27.97 12.60
N GLN A 138 -19.87 -28.27 13.36
CA GLN A 138 -20.93 -29.19 12.92
C GLN A 138 -21.61 -28.65 11.66
N LEU A 139 -22.02 -27.38 11.66
CA LEU A 139 -22.65 -26.76 10.49
C LEU A 139 -21.73 -26.73 9.26
N VAL A 140 -20.44 -26.44 9.45
CA VAL A 140 -19.43 -26.54 8.37
C VAL A 140 -19.43 -27.95 7.76
N ASN A 141 -19.47 -29.01 8.59
CA ASN A 141 -19.52 -30.40 8.09
C ASN A 141 -20.84 -30.72 7.37
N VAL A 142 -21.96 -30.12 7.80
CA VAL A 142 -23.25 -30.29 7.12
C VAL A 142 -23.22 -29.63 5.74
N GLN A 143 -22.76 -28.36 5.65
CA GLN A 143 -22.62 -27.68 4.36
C GLN A 143 -21.64 -28.43 3.44
N GLN A 144 -20.51 -28.93 3.97
CA GLN A 144 -19.58 -29.76 3.21
C GLN A 144 -20.22 -31.04 2.67
N THR A 145 -21.14 -31.64 3.44
CA THR A 145 -21.87 -32.84 3.02
C THR A 145 -22.84 -32.50 1.88
N LEU A 146 -23.61 -31.42 2.03
CA LEU A 146 -24.51 -30.91 1.00
C LEU A 146 -23.76 -30.60 -0.30
N GLN A 147 -22.60 -29.95 -0.17
CA GLN A 147 -21.71 -29.64 -1.28
C GLN A 147 -21.22 -30.91 -2.00
N ASN A 148 -20.80 -31.93 -1.25
CA ASN A 148 -20.34 -33.19 -1.84
C ASN A 148 -21.45 -33.93 -2.62
N GLN A 149 -22.72 -33.72 -2.25
CA GLN A 149 -23.88 -34.36 -2.90
C GLN A 149 -24.39 -33.56 -4.11
N HIS A 150 -24.36 -32.23 -4.05
CA HIS A 150 -25.04 -31.37 -5.05
C HIS A 150 -24.12 -30.34 -5.73
N GLY A 151 -22.81 -30.40 -5.48
CA GLY A 151 -21.84 -29.43 -5.98
C GLY A 151 -22.08 -28.03 -5.41
N ASN A 152 -21.86 -27.00 -6.24
CA ASN A 152 -21.90 -25.60 -5.81
C ASN A 152 -23.30 -24.97 -5.93
N THR A 153 -24.27 -25.73 -6.45
CA THR A 153 -25.59 -25.23 -6.84
C THR A 153 -26.34 -24.55 -5.70
N PHE A 154 -26.16 -25.06 -4.48
CA PHE A 154 -26.90 -24.66 -3.28
C PHE A 154 -26.01 -24.02 -2.21
N MET A 155 -24.81 -23.55 -2.58
CA MET A 155 -23.92 -22.88 -1.60
C MET A 155 -24.33 -21.42 -1.44
N ASN A 156 -24.31 -20.93 -0.20
CA ASN A 156 -24.70 -19.56 0.15
C ASN A 156 -23.50 -18.70 0.55
N GLU A 157 -23.42 -17.53 -0.10
CA GLU A 157 -22.32 -16.58 0.06
C GLU A 157 -22.23 -16.02 1.48
N LYS A 158 -23.38 -15.67 2.08
CA LYS A 158 -23.48 -15.04 3.40
C LYS A 158 -23.00 -15.99 4.50
N LEU A 159 -23.37 -17.28 4.38
CA LEU A 159 -22.93 -18.30 5.32
C LEU A 159 -21.41 -18.53 5.26
N ASP A 160 -20.84 -18.53 4.05
CA ASP A 160 -19.40 -18.68 3.86
C ASP A 160 -18.60 -17.48 4.39
N LEU A 161 -19.09 -16.26 4.17
CA LEU A 161 -18.52 -15.04 4.77
C LEU A 161 -18.59 -15.09 6.30
N ALA A 162 -19.71 -15.55 6.86
CA ALA A 162 -19.87 -15.72 8.31
C ALA A 162 -18.85 -16.72 8.88
N PHE A 163 -18.59 -17.84 8.21
CA PHE A 163 -17.55 -18.79 8.63
C PHE A 163 -16.14 -18.19 8.57
N ILE A 164 -15.83 -17.42 7.52
CA ILE A 164 -14.54 -16.72 7.42
C ILE A 164 -14.38 -15.78 8.61
N TYR A 165 -15.40 -14.96 8.91
CA TYR A 165 -15.39 -14.06 10.05
C TYR A 165 -15.26 -14.80 11.38
N PHE A 166 -15.97 -15.92 11.56
CA PHE A 166 -15.84 -16.77 12.75
C PHE A 166 -14.40 -17.24 12.95
N PHE A 167 -13.74 -17.75 11.90
CA PHE A 167 -12.36 -18.21 12.01
C PHE A 167 -11.37 -17.05 12.27
N GLN A 168 -11.64 -15.85 11.76
CA GLN A 168 -10.85 -14.66 12.12
C GLN A 168 -10.96 -14.36 13.62
N GLN A 169 -12.18 -14.34 14.18
CA GLN A 169 -12.39 -14.11 15.60
C GLN A 169 -11.84 -15.24 16.48
N PHE A 170 -11.98 -16.50 16.05
CA PHE A 170 -11.37 -17.63 16.73
C PHE A 170 -9.85 -17.49 16.78
N LYS A 171 -9.19 -17.14 15.68
CA LYS A 171 -7.73 -16.93 15.66
C LYS A 171 -7.32 -15.79 16.58
N LYS A 172 -8.03 -14.65 16.52
CA LYS A 172 -7.80 -13.49 17.38
C LYS A 172 -7.83 -13.88 18.86
N SER A 173 -8.80 -14.70 19.26
CA SER A 173 -8.97 -15.10 20.65
C SER A 173 -8.04 -16.23 21.05
N TYR A 174 -8.03 -17.36 20.32
CA TYR A 174 -7.55 -18.67 20.77
C TYR A 174 -6.24 -19.17 20.19
N MET A 175 -5.66 -18.47 19.21
CA MET A 175 -4.46 -18.95 18.49
C MET A 175 -3.17 -18.18 18.81
N SER A 176 -3.15 -17.44 19.93
CA SER A 176 -1.94 -16.77 20.47
C SER A 176 -1.15 -17.70 21.40
N GLU A 177 0.14 -17.41 21.60
CA GLU A 177 1.17 -18.27 22.25
C GLU A 177 0.90 -18.67 23.73
N SER A 178 -0.26 -18.34 24.30
CA SER A 178 -0.67 -18.75 25.65
C SER A 178 -1.09 -20.24 25.66
N ASN A 179 -0.21 -21.11 26.17
CA ASN A 179 -0.45 -22.55 26.30
C ASN A 179 -1.57 -22.88 27.30
N GLY A 180 -2.47 -23.79 26.90
CA GLY A 180 -3.42 -24.49 27.77
C GLY A 180 -4.76 -23.80 27.95
N ARG A 181 -5.66 -23.94 26.98
CA ARG A 181 -7.04 -23.44 27.08
C ARG A 181 -8.03 -24.59 27.04
N ASN A 182 -9.04 -24.56 27.91
CA ASN A 182 -10.09 -25.58 28.02
C ASN A 182 -11.01 -25.64 26.79
N ILE A 183 -10.88 -24.68 25.87
CA ILE A 183 -11.59 -24.61 24.59
C ILE A 183 -11.53 -25.91 23.77
N TYR A 184 -10.44 -26.67 23.85
CA TYR A 184 -10.28 -27.90 23.06
C TYR A 184 -10.93 -29.13 23.69
N ALA A 185 -11.45 -29.06 24.92
CA ALA A 185 -11.98 -30.23 25.63
C ALA A 185 -13.19 -30.86 24.93
N ASN A 186 -14.17 -30.05 24.50
CA ASN A 186 -15.32 -30.56 23.74
C ASN A 186 -14.94 -30.88 22.29
N LEU A 187 -14.11 -30.02 21.68
CA LEU A 187 -13.64 -30.20 20.30
C LEU A 187 -12.88 -31.51 20.11
N THR A 188 -12.12 -31.94 21.12
CA THR A 188 -11.46 -33.25 21.14
C THR A 188 -12.47 -34.39 21.14
N LYS A 189 -13.54 -34.28 21.94
CA LYS A 189 -14.56 -35.34 22.06
C LYS A 189 -15.38 -35.50 20.78
N VAL A 190 -15.73 -34.39 20.12
CA VAL A 190 -16.63 -34.39 18.96
C VAL A 190 -15.89 -34.57 17.64
N PHE A 191 -14.73 -33.93 17.47
CA PHE A 191 -13.99 -33.91 16.19
C PHE A 191 -12.57 -34.48 16.27
N GLY A 192 -12.09 -34.82 17.47
CA GLY A 192 -10.69 -35.21 17.67
C GLY A 192 -9.71 -34.04 17.62
N ILE A 193 -10.17 -32.79 17.70
CA ILE A 193 -9.32 -31.58 17.65
C ILE A 193 -8.78 -31.27 19.06
N ARG A 194 -7.53 -31.66 19.29
CA ARG A 194 -6.82 -31.61 20.57
C ARG A 194 -6.08 -30.30 20.81
N ASN A 195 -5.71 -29.60 19.74
CA ASN A 195 -4.84 -28.44 19.83
C ASN A 195 -5.03 -27.48 18.65
N GLN A 196 -4.32 -26.35 18.74
CA GLN A 196 -4.34 -25.30 17.72
C GLN A 196 -3.90 -25.77 16.34
N ILE A 197 -2.94 -26.68 16.22
CA ILE A 197 -2.43 -27.14 14.91
C ILE A 197 -3.53 -27.91 14.17
N GLU A 198 -4.23 -28.80 14.88
CA GLU A 198 -5.36 -29.55 14.32
C GLU A 198 -6.53 -28.63 13.96
N MET A 199 -6.77 -27.58 14.76
CA MET A 199 -7.77 -26.56 14.40
C MET A 199 -7.33 -25.77 13.15
N LEU A 200 -6.04 -25.42 13.02
CA LEU A 200 -5.54 -24.77 11.80
C LEU A 200 -5.71 -25.66 10.57
N GLU A 201 -5.57 -26.98 10.67
CA GLU A 201 -5.85 -27.92 9.57
C GLU A 201 -7.32 -27.85 9.12
N VAL A 202 -8.26 -27.73 10.06
CA VAL A 202 -9.69 -27.52 9.74
C VAL A 202 -9.90 -26.22 8.98
N ILE A 203 -9.32 -25.12 9.45
CA ILE A 203 -9.47 -23.81 8.80
C ILE A 203 -8.80 -23.81 7.42
N MET A 204 -7.62 -24.42 7.29
CA MET A 204 -6.90 -24.51 6.03
C MET A 204 -7.66 -25.32 4.98
N ARG A 205 -8.31 -26.43 5.37
CA ARG A 205 -9.19 -27.18 4.47
C ARG A 205 -10.37 -26.33 3.99
N LYS A 206 -10.97 -25.52 4.87
CA LYS A 206 -12.03 -24.59 4.48
C LYS A 206 -11.53 -23.49 3.55
N ILE A 207 -10.33 -22.94 3.78
CA ILE A 207 -9.69 -21.98 2.86
C ILE A 207 -9.52 -22.58 1.47
N VAL A 208 -8.98 -23.81 1.37
CA VAL A 208 -8.81 -24.48 0.07
C VAL A 208 -10.16 -24.69 -0.61
N SER A 209 -11.14 -25.20 0.13
CA SER A 209 -12.51 -25.38 -0.37
C SER A 209 -13.04 -24.08 -0.95
N ASN A 210 -12.97 -22.97 -0.21
CA ASN A 210 -13.47 -21.68 -0.70
C ASN A 210 -12.76 -21.18 -1.97
N LEU A 211 -11.43 -21.36 -2.08
CA LEU A 211 -10.67 -20.99 -3.28
C LEU A 211 -10.98 -21.86 -4.50
N GLN A 212 -11.46 -23.10 -4.29
CA GLN A 212 -11.87 -24.02 -5.35
C GLN A 212 -13.32 -23.77 -5.80
N LEU A 213 -14.21 -23.38 -4.89
CA LEU A 213 -15.64 -23.27 -5.15
C LEU A 213 -16.06 -21.88 -5.62
N TRP A 214 -15.58 -20.86 -4.92
CA TRP A 214 -16.01 -19.47 -5.10
C TRP A 214 -15.15 -18.73 -6.12
N ALA A 215 -14.64 -19.44 -7.14
CA ALA A 215 -13.69 -18.93 -8.11
C ALA A 215 -14.15 -17.66 -8.85
N ASP A 216 -15.45 -17.53 -9.05
CA ASP A 216 -16.08 -16.37 -9.70
C ASP A 216 -16.53 -15.29 -8.70
N ASN A 217 -16.52 -15.54 -7.39
CA ASN A 217 -16.88 -14.55 -6.39
C ASN A 217 -15.63 -13.85 -5.84
N GLU A 218 -15.39 -12.60 -6.25
CA GLU A 218 -14.21 -11.83 -5.86
C GLU A 218 -14.14 -11.56 -4.35
N LEU A 219 -15.29 -11.28 -3.72
CA LEU A 219 -15.36 -10.91 -2.32
C LEU A 219 -15.02 -12.10 -1.42
N ILE A 220 -15.61 -13.27 -1.66
CA ILE A 220 -15.33 -14.48 -0.86
C ILE A 220 -13.87 -14.91 -1.03
N VAL A 221 -13.33 -14.87 -2.26
CA VAL A 221 -11.92 -15.17 -2.50
C VAL A 221 -11.02 -14.17 -1.76
N ARG A 222 -11.33 -12.86 -1.83
CA ARG A 222 -10.59 -11.81 -1.10
C ARG A 222 -10.59 -12.09 0.40
N ARG A 223 -11.77 -12.25 1.02
CA ARG A 223 -11.93 -12.51 2.45
C ARG A 223 -11.25 -13.81 2.89
N THR A 224 -11.31 -14.85 2.06
CA THR A 224 -10.63 -16.14 2.29
C THR A 224 -9.10 -15.98 2.30
N LEU A 225 -8.55 -15.24 1.35
CA LEU A 225 -7.11 -14.98 1.26
C LEU A 225 -6.63 -14.03 2.36
N GLU A 226 -7.44 -13.05 2.75
CA GLU A 226 -7.18 -12.19 3.90
C GLU A 226 -7.14 -12.99 5.19
N LEU A 227 -8.07 -13.94 5.40
CA LEU A 227 -8.00 -14.89 6.51
C LEU A 227 -6.71 -15.71 6.44
N PHE A 228 -6.34 -16.24 5.27
CA PHE A 228 -5.10 -17.03 5.13
C PHE A 228 -3.85 -16.21 5.49
N GLY A 229 -3.74 -14.99 4.97
CA GLY A 229 -2.69 -14.05 5.34
C GLY A 229 -2.70 -13.69 6.82
N TYR A 230 -3.89 -13.52 7.40
CA TYR A 230 -4.06 -13.26 8.83
C TYR A 230 -3.58 -14.45 9.65
N LEU A 231 -3.94 -15.70 9.33
CA LEU A 231 -3.42 -16.90 10.01
C LEU A 231 -1.89 -16.97 9.95
N ASN A 232 -1.27 -16.48 8.88
CA ASN A 232 0.18 -16.41 8.71
C ASN A 232 0.84 -15.19 9.38
N THR A 233 0.14 -14.46 10.24
CA THR A 233 0.70 -13.30 10.94
C THR A 233 1.41 -13.73 12.23
N GLY A 234 2.75 -13.63 12.23
CA GLY A 234 3.62 -13.92 13.37
C GLY A 234 4.46 -15.19 13.19
N TYR A 235 5.69 -15.18 13.70
CA TYR A 235 6.68 -16.24 13.45
C TYR A 235 6.21 -17.64 13.87
N GLY A 236 5.64 -17.78 15.08
CA GLY A 236 5.10 -19.05 15.55
C GLY A 236 3.92 -19.57 14.74
N ALA A 237 3.06 -18.67 14.24
CA ALA A 237 1.90 -19.02 13.42
C ALA A 237 2.33 -19.56 12.05
N SER A 238 3.30 -18.91 11.39
CA SER A 238 3.88 -19.39 10.13
C SER A 238 4.49 -20.78 10.28
N LYS A 239 5.23 -21.03 11.38
CA LYS A 239 5.79 -22.36 11.67
C LYS A 239 4.73 -23.42 11.89
N ASN A 240 3.62 -23.10 12.56
CA ASN A 240 2.53 -24.03 12.74
C ASN A 240 1.81 -24.34 11.43
N LEU A 241 1.57 -23.33 10.59
CA LEU A 241 0.98 -23.54 9.25
C LEU A 241 1.86 -24.43 8.36
N ARG A 242 3.19 -24.33 8.45
CA ARG A 242 4.11 -25.18 7.66
C ARG A 242 4.12 -26.66 8.08
N LYS A 243 3.64 -27.00 9.27
CA LYS A 243 3.49 -28.40 9.71
C LYS A 243 2.27 -29.09 9.10
N LEU A 244 1.35 -28.32 8.53
CA LEU A 244 0.08 -28.80 8.01
C LEU A 244 0.26 -29.47 6.66
N GLU A 245 -0.45 -30.57 6.44
CA GLU A 245 -0.45 -31.29 5.17
C GLU A 245 -1.05 -30.41 4.07
N THR A 246 -2.20 -29.79 4.35
CA THR A 246 -2.88 -28.89 3.41
C THR A 246 -1.97 -27.74 2.95
N THR A 247 -1.25 -27.08 3.87
CA THR A 247 -0.33 -25.99 3.50
C THR A 247 0.79 -26.46 2.58
N ASN A 248 1.38 -27.63 2.87
CA ASN A 248 2.46 -28.18 2.05
C ASN A 248 1.96 -28.59 0.66
N MET A 249 0.74 -29.14 0.57
CA MET A 249 0.09 -29.41 -0.73
C MET A 249 -0.11 -28.14 -1.54
N ILE A 250 -0.57 -27.05 -0.93
CA ILE A 250 -0.73 -25.76 -1.62
C ILE A 250 0.62 -25.23 -2.10
N LEU A 251 1.67 -25.25 -1.27
CA LEU A 251 3.00 -24.77 -1.68
C LEU A 251 3.57 -25.56 -2.85
N GLN A 252 3.37 -26.88 -2.89
CA GLN A 252 3.84 -27.74 -3.98
C GLN A 252 3.01 -27.58 -5.26
N ASN A 253 1.72 -27.25 -5.13
CA ASN A 253 0.75 -27.20 -6.23
C ASN A 253 0.09 -25.82 -6.39
N HIS A 254 0.85 -24.74 -6.13
CA HIS A 254 0.34 -23.36 -6.02
C HIS A 254 -0.19 -22.75 -7.33
N LEU A 255 -0.02 -23.45 -8.45
CA LEU A 255 -0.57 -23.09 -9.78
C LEU A 255 -1.41 -24.23 -10.37
N SER A 256 -1.89 -25.16 -9.53
CA SER A 256 -2.79 -26.25 -9.94
C SER A 256 -4.06 -25.72 -10.60
N SER A 257 -4.56 -26.47 -11.58
CA SER A 257 -5.87 -26.22 -12.19
C SER A 257 -7.04 -26.37 -11.21
N GLU A 258 -6.82 -27.06 -10.08
CA GLU A 258 -7.80 -27.17 -9.00
C GLU A 258 -8.09 -25.82 -8.34
N MET A 259 -7.14 -24.89 -8.34
CA MET A 259 -7.34 -23.51 -7.88
C MET A 259 -8.01 -22.70 -8.98
N THR A 260 -9.30 -22.96 -9.18
CA THR A 260 -10.15 -22.47 -10.27
C THR A 260 -10.21 -20.94 -10.37
N PHE A 261 -10.02 -20.19 -9.27
CA PHE A 261 -10.02 -18.72 -9.29
C PHE A 261 -8.92 -18.11 -10.18
N PHE A 262 -7.84 -18.86 -10.50
CA PHE A 262 -6.83 -18.43 -11.46
C PHE A 262 -7.34 -18.35 -12.91
N GLN A 263 -8.53 -18.86 -13.21
CA GLN A 263 -9.12 -18.82 -14.55
C GLN A 263 -9.86 -17.50 -14.83
N TYR A 264 -10.20 -16.73 -13.78
CA TYR A 264 -11.02 -15.51 -13.89
C TYR A 264 -10.15 -14.25 -13.83
N GLU A 265 -10.13 -13.43 -14.89
CA GLU A 265 -9.27 -12.24 -14.99
C GLU A 265 -9.48 -11.23 -13.86
N LYS A 266 -10.74 -11.07 -13.44
CA LYS A 266 -11.15 -10.18 -12.34
C LYS A 266 -10.48 -10.52 -10.99
N GLN A 267 -9.99 -11.75 -10.82
CA GLN A 267 -9.27 -12.20 -9.63
C GLN A 267 -7.80 -11.71 -9.57
N SER A 268 -7.36 -10.81 -10.45
CA SER A 268 -5.95 -10.37 -10.57
C SER A 268 -5.33 -9.92 -9.23
N GLU A 269 -6.03 -9.07 -8.47
CA GLU A 269 -5.56 -8.63 -7.15
C GLU A 269 -5.54 -9.76 -6.11
N ASN A 270 -6.53 -10.65 -6.15
CA ASN A 270 -6.60 -11.83 -5.27
C ASN A 270 -5.40 -12.76 -5.50
N ARG A 271 -4.96 -12.95 -6.75
CA ARG A 271 -3.75 -13.73 -7.07
C ARG A 271 -2.49 -13.13 -6.43
N ILE A 272 -2.41 -11.80 -6.32
CA ILE A 272 -1.30 -11.12 -5.65
C ILE A 272 -1.29 -11.46 -4.15
N ILE A 273 -2.44 -11.37 -3.46
CA ILE A 273 -2.55 -11.70 -2.03
C ILE A 273 -2.20 -13.17 -1.77
N TYR A 274 -2.66 -14.06 -2.64
CA TYR A 274 -2.34 -15.49 -2.57
C TYR A 274 -0.83 -15.72 -2.62
N PHE A 275 -0.13 -15.20 -3.64
CA PHE A 275 1.31 -15.39 -3.76
C PHE A 275 2.10 -14.67 -2.69
N GLN A 276 1.67 -13.49 -2.25
CA GLN A 276 2.29 -12.81 -1.10
C GLN A 276 2.22 -13.68 0.17
N THR A 277 1.08 -14.31 0.41
CA THR A 277 0.88 -15.21 1.57
C THR A 277 1.74 -16.46 1.45
N LEU A 278 1.78 -17.09 0.27
CA LEU A 278 2.62 -18.26 0.02
C LEU A 278 4.11 -17.95 0.10
N CYS A 279 4.58 -16.83 -0.44
CA CYS A 279 5.98 -16.44 -0.31
C CYS A 279 6.36 -16.24 1.17
N LYS A 280 5.52 -15.57 1.96
CA LYS A 280 5.74 -15.45 3.41
C LYS A 280 5.84 -16.81 4.09
N LEU A 281 4.97 -17.76 3.74
CA LEU A 281 5.03 -19.12 4.27
C LEU A 281 6.27 -19.88 3.80
N LEU A 282 6.62 -19.75 2.52
CA LEU A 282 7.79 -20.38 1.91
C LEU A 282 9.02 -19.98 2.72
N PHE A 283 9.23 -18.67 2.93
CA PHE A 283 10.37 -18.08 3.63
C PHE A 283 10.32 -18.14 5.17
N ALA A 284 9.25 -18.65 5.77
CA ALA A 284 9.14 -18.81 7.22
C ALA A 284 9.82 -20.07 7.77
N ASP A 285 10.22 -21.00 6.90
CA ASP A 285 10.92 -22.22 7.30
C ASP A 285 12.43 -21.98 7.29
N ASP A 286 13.08 -22.15 8.44
CA ASP A 286 14.52 -21.91 8.57
C ASP A 286 15.36 -22.92 7.75
N ASN A 287 14.75 -24.02 7.26
CA ASN A 287 15.41 -25.09 6.51
C ASN A 287 15.15 -25.05 5.00
N ILE A 288 14.67 -23.93 4.43
CA ILE A 288 14.46 -23.84 2.98
C ILE A 288 15.79 -24.03 2.28
N THR A 289 15.87 -25.09 1.50
CA THR A 289 16.99 -25.31 0.59
C THR A 289 16.74 -24.59 -0.73
N GLU A 290 17.82 -24.26 -1.43
CA GLU A 290 17.78 -23.71 -2.78
C GLU A 290 16.90 -24.58 -3.72
N ARG A 291 16.90 -25.90 -3.50
CA ARG A 291 16.04 -26.85 -4.24
C ARG A 291 14.55 -26.55 -4.06
N ILE A 292 14.07 -26.35 -2.83
CA ILE A 292 12.66 -26.07 -2.55
C ILE A 292 12.24 -24.75 -3.20
N PHE A 293 13.12 -23.74 -3.15
CA PHE A 293 12.89 -22.47 -3.83
C PHE A 293 12.75 -22.64 -5.35
N TYR A 294 13.66 -23.37 -6.01
CA TYR A 294 13.53 -23.61 -7.45
C TYR A 294 12.34 -24.48 -7.82
N GLU A 295 11.98 -25.48 -7.00
CA GLU A 295 10.76 -26.27 -7.21
C GLU A 295 9.51 -25.37 -7.14
N PHE A 296 9.49 -24.41 -6.22
CA PHE A 296 8.43 -23.39 -6.15
C PHE A 296 8.44 -22.45 -7.37
N MET A 297 9.61 -22.01 -7.85
CA MET A 297 9.70 -21.07 -8.99
C MET A 297 9.49 -21.73 -10.35
N LYS A 298 9.70 -23.04 -10.47
CA LYS A 298 9.66 -23.79 -11.74
C LYS A 298 8.43 -23.53 -12.60
N PRO A 299 7.18 -23.48 -12.07
CA PRO A 299 6.02 -23.21 -12.90
C PRO A 299 6.01 -21.78 -13.49
N PHE A 300 6.59 -20.80 -12.78
CA PHE A 300 6.77 -19.44 -13.29
C PHE A 300 7.84 -19.40 -14.38
N ASP A 301 8.97 -20.07 -14.16
CA ASP A 301 10.04 -20.18 -15.16
C ASP A 301 9.52 -20.78 -16.46
N MET A 302 8.72 -21.86 -16.38
CA MET A 302 8.08 -22.46 -17.55
C MET A 302 7.17 -21.47 -18.30
N ARG A 303 6.39 -20.65 -17.58
CA ARG A 303 5.54 -19.62 -18.20
C ARG A 303 6.36 -18.51 -18.83
N ILE A 304 7.41 -18.04 -18.17
CA ILE A 304 8.30 -16.99 -18.69
C ILE A 304 9.07 -17.49 -19.92
N GLN A 305 9.53 -18.74 -19.92
CA GLN A 305 10.20 -19.35 -21.07
C GLN A 305 9.32 -19.39 -22.32
N LEU A 306 7.99 -19.50 -22.19
CA LEU A 306 7.06 -19.38 -23.33
C LEU A 306 7.06 -17.98 -23.95
N LEU A 307 7.48 -16.96 -23.21
CA LEU A 307 7.61 -15.58 -23.70
C LEU A 307 8.97 -15.31 -24.36
N GLY A 308 9.99 -16.10 -24.04
CA GLY A 308 11.36 -15.94 -24.57
C GLY A 308 11.46 -15.93 -26.11
N PRO A 309 10.70 -16.76 -26.85
CA PRO A 309 10.69 -16.75 -28.32
C PRO A 309 10.02 -15.53 -28.96
N LEU A 310 9.35 -14.66 -28.18
CA LEU A 310 8.69 -13.47 -28.72
C LEU A 310 9.76 -12.39 -29.00
N ASP A 311 10.01 -12.10 -30.28
CA ASP A 311 11.08 -11.21 -30.74
C ASP A 311 10.59 -9.90 -31.37
N THR A 312 9.28 -9.75 -31.52
CA THR A 312 8.62 -8.64 -32.23
C THR A 312 7.52 -8.03 -31.36
N ILE A 313 7.33 -6.71 -31.47
CA ILE A 313 6.29 -5.97 -30.73
C ILE A 313 4.90 -6.54 -31.04
N GLU A 314 4.66 -6.94 -32.29
CA GLU A 314 3.42 -7.58 -32.73
C GLU A 314 3.19 -8.90 -32.00
N SER A 315 4.22 -9.72 -31.79
CA SER A 315 4.14 -10.99 -31.05
C SER A 315 3.75 -10.80 -29.58
N PHE A 316 4.18 -9.69 -28.95
CA PHE A 316 3.78 -9.30 -27.59
C PHE A 316 2.40 -8.65 -27.50
N ARG A 317 1.80 -8.27 -28.64
CA ARG A 317 0.45 -7.66 -28.72
C ARG A 317 -0.64 -8.68 -29.10
N GLN A 318 -0.27 -9.91 -29.47
CA GLN A 318 -1.23 -10.96 -29.78
C GLN A 318 -2.12 -11.28 -28.58
N GLU A 319 -3.40 -11.58 -28.83
CA GLU A 319 -4.43 -11.81 -27.80
C GLU A 319 -4.04 -12.91 -26.80
N LYS A 320 -3.32 -13.95 -27.26
CA LYS A 320 -2.79 -15.04 -26.43
C LYS A 320 -1.67 -14.61 -25.48
N ASN A 321 -0.95 -13.54 -25.81
CA ASN A 321 0.24 -13.06 -25.11
C ASN A 321 0.11 -11.57 -24.74
N ARG A 322 -1.12 -11.09 -24.45
CA ARG A 322 -1.53 -9.66 -24.30
C ARG A 322 -0.76 -8.91 -23.19
N LEU A 323 0.55 -8.80 -23.36
CA LEU A 323 1.52 -8.19 -22.46
C LEU A 323 1.68 -6.70 -22.79
N LEU A 324 1.44 -6.31 -24.05
CA LEU A 324 1.41 -4.93 -24.51
C LEU A 324 0.03 -4.56 -25.05
N LYS A 325 -0.50 -3.39 -24.65
CA LYS A 325 -1.73 -2.81 -25.20
C LYS A 325 -1.53 -2.40 -26.68
N GLN A 326 -2.61 -2.35 -27.47
CA GLN A 326 -2.59 -1.99 -28.89
C GLN A 326 -2.12 -0.53 -29.13
N ALA A 327 -1.63 -0.24 -30.34
CA ALA A 327 -0.84 0.95 -30.68
C ALA A 327 -1.65 2.24 -30.92
N ASP A 328 -2.94 2.15 -31.24
CA ASP A 328 -3.76 3.31 -31.53
C ASP A 328 -4.24 3.93 -30.20
N VAL A 329 -3.47 4.91 -29.71
CA VAL A 329 -3.74 5.61 -28.46
C VAL A 329 -4.31 6.99 -28.78
N PRO A 330 -5.61 7.22 -28.54
CA PRO A 330 -6.20 8.56 -28.53
C PRO A 330 -5.44 9.46 -27.54
N ALA A 331 -5.23 10.74 -27.86
CA ALA A 331 -4.45 11.67 -27.02
C ALA A 331 -5.04 11.81 -25.59
N ASP A 332 -6.34 11.60 -25.43
CA ASP A 332 -7.09 11.54 -24.18
C ASP A 332 -6.82 10.29 -23.32
N GLN A 333 -6.17 9.26 -23.86
CA GLN A 333 -5.80 8.02 -23.16
C GLN A 333 -4.27 7.82 -23.05
N ALA A 334 -3.49 8.85 -23.34
CA ALA A 334 -2.03 8.79 -23.29
C ALA A 334 -1.50 8.30 -21.92
N TYR A 335 -2.22 8.60 -20.83
CA TYR A 335 -1.85 8.11 -19.52
C TYR A 335 -1.90 6.58 -19.42
N ASP A 336 -3.04 5.96 -19.71
CA ASP A 336 -3.26 4.51 -19.52
C ASP A 336 -2.41 3.62 -20.44
N TYR A 337 -1.92 4.16 -21.55
CA TYR A 337 -1.15 3.40 -22.54
C TYR A 337 0.35 3.68 -22.51
N LYS A 338 0.77 4.87 -22.05
CA LYS A 338 2.18 5.27 -22.03
C LYS A 338 2.64 5.69 -20.64
N TYR A 339 1.98 6.68 -20.03
CA TYR A 339 2.50 7.27 -18.79
C TYR A 339 2.33 6.39 -17.56
N GLU A 340 1.35 5.51 -17.51
CA GLU A 340 1.18 4.53 -16.43
C GLU A 340 2.39 3.59 -16.33
N GLY A 341 2.80 3.00 -17.46
CA GLY A 341 3.98 2.14 -17.54
C GLY A 341 5.27 2.88 -17.21
N ILE A 342 5.44 4.10 -17.73
CA ILE A 342 6.60 4.94 -17.41
C ILE A 342 6.64 5.28 -15.91
N SER A 343 5.50 5.64 -15.32
CA SER A 343 5.39 5.94 -13.89
C SER A 343 5.78 4.73 -13.04
N LEU A 344 5.39 3.52 -13.45
CA LEU A 344 5.81 2.29 -12.79
C LEU A 344 7.34 2.09 -12.86
N CYS A 345 7.94 2.29 -14.04
CA CYS A 345 9.40 2.22 -14.20
C CYS A 345 10.13 3.23 -13.30
N PHE A 346 9.62 4.46 -13.20
CA PHE A 346 10.18 5.48 -12.31
C PHE A 346 10.05 5.10 -10.84
N ASN A 347 8.91 4.56 -10.42
CA ASN A 347 8.74 4.08 -9.04
C ASN A 347 9.68 2.91 -8.72
N ILE A 348 9.91 1.99 -9.67
CA ILE A 348 10.89 0.90 -9.49
C ILE A 348 12.29 1.49 -9.33
N MET A 349 12.67 2.43 -10.19
CA MET A 349 13.99 3.07 -10.13
C MET A 349 14.19 3.86 -8.83
N ASP A 350 13.19 4.63 -8.39
CA ASP A 350 13.16 5.29 -7.07
C ASP A 350 13.48 4.31 -5.93
N LYS A 351 12.77 3.17 -5.87
CA LYS A 351 13.02 2.16 -4.82
C LYS A 351 14.37 1.47 -4.95
N CYS A 352 14.85 1.23 -6.16
CA CYS A 352 16.17 0.67 -6.41
C CYS A 352 17.29 1.60 -5.91
N LEU A 353 17.16 2.91 -6.13
CA LEU A 353 18.15 3.92 -5.74
C LEU A 353 18.06 4.30 -4.26
N GLY A 354 16.87 4.62 -3.77
CA GLY A 354 16.65 5.12 -2.40
C GLY A 354 16.54 4.02 -1.34
N GLY A 355 16.15 2.80 -1.72
CA GLY A 355 15.85 1.71 -0.79
C GLY A 355 17.08 1.05 -0.13
N LYS A 356 18.30 1.35 -0.60
CA LYS A 356 19.57 0.76 -0.13
C LYS A 356 19.63 -0.78 -0.23
N TYR A 357 18.80 -1.37 -1.08
CA TYR A 357 18.78 -2.81 -1.34
C TYR A 357 19.87 -3.25 -2.32
N ILE A 358 20.37 -2.33 -3.16
CA ILE A 358 21.34 -2.60 -4.21
C ILE A 358 22.69 -1.98 -3.84
N ASN A 359 23.75 -2.78 -3.89
CA ASN A 359 25.11 -2.28 -3.73
C ASN A 359 25.70 -1.87 -5.09
N PHE A 360 25.37 -0.64 -5.53
CA PHE A 360 25.84 -0.08 -6.79
C PHE A 360 27.38 -0.06 -6.92
N GLY A 361 28.09 0.15 -5.81
CA GLY A 361 29.55 0.15 -5.80
C GLY A 361 30.15 -1.19 -6.19
N ILE A 362 29.56 -2.30 -5.75
CA ILE A 362 29.96 -3.65 -6.14
C ILE A 362 29.68 -3.88 -7.63
N LEU A 363 28.49 -3.51 -8.12
CA LEU A 363 28.12 -3.68 -9.53
C LEU A 363 29.09 -2.96 -10.47
N TRP A 364 29.44 -1.71 -10.16
CA TRP A 364 30.44 -0.97 -10.94
C TRP A 364 31.85 -1.55 -10.82
N LEU A 365 32.24 -2.06 -9.64
CA LEU A 365 33.53 -2.73 -9.46
C LEU A 365 33.66 -3.97 -10.36
N TYR A 366 32.58 -4.72 -10.53
CA TYR A 366 32.53 -5.89 -11.43
C TYR A 366 32.20 -5.53 -12.88
N GLN A 367 32.12 -4.24 -13.23
CA GLN A 367 31.78 -3.76 -14.58
C GLN A 367 30.43 -4.30 -15.09
N ASP A 368 29.48 -4.50 -14.18
CA ASP A 368 28.13 -4.92 -14.54
C ASP A 368 27.43 -3.82 -15.35
N LYS A 369 26.88 -4.21 -16.51
CA LYS A 369 26.20 -3.29 -17.42
C LYS A 369 24.76 -2.98 -17.00
N ALA A 370 24.15 -3.80 -16.15
CA ALA A 370 22.74 -3.69 -15.80
C ALA A 370 22.37 -2.30 -15.24
N VAL A 371 23.25 -1.70 -14.43
CA VAL A 371 23.03 -0.33 -13.89
C VAL A 371 23.05 0.71 -15.00
N ASN A 372 24.04 0.64 -15.90
CA ASN A 372 24.18 1.58 -17.00
C ASN A 372 23.02 1.45 -17.99
N ASP A 373 22.63 0.22 -18.33
CA ASP A 373 21.51 -0.08 -19.22
C ASP A 373 20.19 0.41 -18.61
N ALA A 374 19.99 0.24 -17.30
CA ALA A 374 18.81 0.73 -16.59
C ALA A 374 18.76 2.27 -16.51
N PHE A 375 19.92 2.93 -16.34
CA PHE A 375 20.00 4.38 -16.38
C PHE A 375 19.72 4.91 -17.79
N GLU A 376 20.32 4.31 -18.82
CA GLU A 376 20.06 4.68 -20.21
C GLU A 376 18.57 4.50 -20.57
N ALA A 377 17.96 3.39 -20.16
CA ALA A 377 16.53 3.16 -20.36
C ALA A 377 15.69 4.22 -19.64
N THR A 378 16.00 4.53 -18.37
CA THR A 378 15.29 5.57 -17.59
C THR A 378 15.39 6.93 -18.27
N LEU A 379 16.57 7.31 -18.75
CA LEU A 379 16.76 8.59 -19.45
C LEU A 379 15.99 8.65 -20.76
N LYS A 380 15.93 7.55 -21.54
CA LYS A 380 15.08 7.47 -22.74
C LYS A 380 13.59 7.61 -22.42
N LEU A 381 13.13 7.06 -21.29
CA LEU A 381 11.74 7.25 -20.83
C LEU A 381 11.49 8.71 -20.47
N VAL A 382 12.43 9.38 -19.80
CA VAL A 382 12.37 10.82 -19.50
C VAL A 382 12.30 11.65 -20.79
N GLU A 383 13.16 11.39 -21.77
CA GLU A 383 13.16 12.10 -23.07
C GLU A 383 11.85 11.91 -23.85
N SER A 384 11.12 10.83 -23.59
CA SER A 384 9.84 10.54 -24.26
C SER A 384 8.66 11.37 -23.72
N ILE A 385 8.82 12.04 -22.57
CA ILE A 385 7.76 12.83 -21.93
C ILE A 385 7.91 14.30 -22.36
N PRO A 386 6.88 14.87 -23.01
CA PRO A 386 6.86 16.31 -23.25
C PRO A 386 6.73 17.08 -21.93
N LEU A 387 7.44 18.20 -21.82
CA LEU A 387 7.45 18.99 -20.59
C LEU A 387 6.05 19.48 -20.17
N TYR A 388 5.18 19.79 -21.14
CA TYR A 388 3.79 20.21 -20.88
C TYR A 388 2.90 19.07 -20.32
N ASP A 389 3.22 17.81 -20.62
CA ASP A 389 2.46 16.65 -20.11
C ASP A 389 2.89 16.30 -18.68
N LEU A 390 4.14 16.56 -18.31
CA LEU A 390 4.73 16.12 -17.04
C LEU A 390 3.89 16.50 -15.82
N LEU A 391 3.49 17.77 -15.70
CA LEU A 391 2.67 18.27 -14.60
C LEU A 391 1.16 18.12 -14.86
N SER A 392 0.75 17.85 -16.09
CA SER A 392 -0.66 17.64 -16.45
C SER A 392 -1.21 16.33 -15.86
N PHE A 393 -0.34 15.35 -15.59
CA PHE A 393 -0.70 14.07 -14.99
C PHE A 393 -0.07 13.90 -13.59
N PRO A 394 -0.83 14.05 -12.48
CA PRO A 394 -0.27 14.06 -11.12
C PRO A 394 0.53 12.80 -10.75
N LYS A 395 0.06 11.61 -11.14
CA LYS A 395 0.76 10.34 -10.87
C LYS A 395 2.10 10.24 -11.60
N LEU A 396 2.17 10.78 -12.82
CA LEU A 396 3.41 10.87 -13.59
C LEU A 396 4.37 11.87 -12.94
N ALA A 397 3.88 13.06 -12.56
CA ALA A 397 4.68 14.05 -11.85
C ALA A 397 5.28 13.47 -10.57
N HIS A 398 4.48 12.82 -9.73
CA HIS A 398 4.96 12.21 -8.48
C HIS A 398 6.06 11.19 -8.73
N SER A 399 5.81 10.22 -9.61
CA SER A 399 6.80 9.17 -9.91
C SER A 399 8.08 9.74 -10.53
N PHE A 400 7.96 10.71 -11.43
CA PHE A 400 9.10 11.40 -12.05
C PHE A 400 9.95 12.15 -11.02
N PHE A 401 9.35 12.99 -10.17
CA PHE A 401 10.11 13.81 -9.22
C PHE A 401 10.71 12.99 -8.08
N ASN A 402 10.02 11.95 -7.60
CA ASN A 402 10.61 11.01 -6.62
C ASN A 402 11.84 10.32 -7.21
N MET A 403 11.71 9.78 -8.43
CA MET A 403 12.82 9.14 -9.13
C MET A 403 13.96 10.13 -9.39
N LEU A 404 13.64 11.33 -9.88
CA LEU A 404 14.63 12.35 -10.21
C LEU A 404 15.47 12.74 -8.99
N ASP A 405 14.84 12.98 -7.84
CA ASP A 405 15.53 13.34 -6.59
C ASP A 405 16.55 12.28 -6.18
N GLU A 406 16.19 11.00 -6.25
CA GLU A 406 17.13 9.89 -6.01
C GLU A 406 18.23 9.79 -7.09
N PHE A 407 17.86 10.01 -8.34
CA PHE A 407 18.73 9.87 -9.51
C PHE A 407 19.83 10.94 -9.56
N VAL A 408 19.57 12.16 -9.05
CA VAL A 408 20.54 13.26 -9.05
C VAL A 408 21.39 13.36 -7.79
N LYS A 409 21.34 12.37 -6.89
CA LYS A 409 22.22 12.33 -5.71
C LYS A 409 23.69 12.19 -6.13
N GLU A 410 24.59 12.74 -5.30
CA GLU A 410 26.04 12.83 -5.56
C GLU A 410 26.65 11.49 -6.02
N GLN A 411 26.32 10.39 -5.35
CA GLN A 411 26.83 9.05 -5.68
C GLN A 411 26.45 8.61 -7.11
N GLN A 412 25.23 8.94 -7.54
CA GLN A 412 24.72 8.52 -8.85
C GLN A 412 25.29 9.42 -9.94
N LEU A 413 25.26 10.75 -9.76
CA LEU A 413 25.85 11.69 -10.70
C LEU A 413 27.34 11.42 -10.97
N MET A 414 28.10 11.01 -9.94
CA MET A 414 29.50 10.63 -10.10
C MET A 414 29.72 9.40 -10.99
N ALA A 415 28.79 8.46 -10.97
CA ALA A 415 28.91 7.19 -11.70
C ALA A 415 28.24 7.22 -13.08
N MET A 416 27.36 8.20 -13.32
CA MET A 416 26.64 8.34 -14.57
C MET A 416 27.54 8.70 -15.75
N PRO A 417 27.33 8.07 -16.92
CA PRO A 417 27.86 8.57 -18.19
C PRO A 417 27.36 10.00 -18.47
N ALA A 418 28.09 10.72 -19.33
CA ALA A 418 27.67 12.06 -19.76
C ALA A 418 26.31 11.98 -20.48
N ILE A 419 25.31 12.65 -19.91
CA ILE A 419 23.98 12.80 -20.52
C ILE A 419 24.01 13.86 -21.62
N SER A 420 23.00 13.88 -22.50
CA SER A 420 22.94 14.90 -23.56
C SER A 420 22.71 16.31 -22.97
N PRO A 421 23.29 17.38 -23.56
CA PRO A 421 23.06 18.75 -23.08
C PRO A 421 21.57 19.15 -23.09
N LYS A 422 20.81 18.62 -24.06
CA LYS A 422 19.36 18.86 -24.19
C LYS A 422 18.58 18.22 -23.05
N LEU A 423 18.92 17.00 -22.67
CA LEU A 423 18.30 16.30 -21.55
C LEU A 423 18.64 17.00 -20.23
N PHE A 424 19.89 17.45 -20.05
CA PHE A 424 20.24 18.24 -18.86
C PHE A 424 19.40 19.52 -18.73
N LEU A 425 19.22 20.25 -19.84
CA LEU A 425 18.33 21.42 -19.90
C LEU A 425 16.87 21.03 -19.57
N TYR A 426 16.36 19.94 -20.13
CA TYR A 426 15.02 19.44 -19.84
C TYR A 426 14.83 19.16 -18.34
N LEU A 427 15.79 18.50 -17.69
CA LEU A 427 15.71 18.19 -16.25
C LEU A 427 15.65 19.47 -15.40
N LEU A 428 16.44 20.49 -15.73
CA LEU A 428 16.41 21.76 -15.02
C LEU A 428 15.09 22.53 -15.24
N GLN A 429 14.55 22.52 -16.47
CA GLN A 429 13.25 23.12 -16.77
C GLN A 429 12.10 22.37 -16.07
N ALA A 430 12.18 21.05 -15.99
CA ALA A 430 11.24 20.24 -15.21
C ALA A 430 11.28 20.61 -13.73
N CYS A 431 12.47 20.75 -13.14
CA CYS A 431 12.62 21.24 -11.77
C CYS A 431 12.05 22.66 -11.58
N GLU A 432 12.25 23.56 -12.55
CA GLU A 432 11.67 24.90 -12.52
C GLU A 432 10.14 24.87 -12.50
N GLN A 433 9.51 24.05 -13.34
CA GLN A 433 8.06 23.89 -13.30
C GLN A 433 7.59 23.20 -12.00
N GLY A 434 8.39 22.25 -11.49
CA GLY A 434 8.11 21.54 -10.23
C GLY A 434 8.06 22.46 -9.01
N ILE A 435 8.95 23.47 -8.92
CA ILE A 435 8.90 24.47 -7.84
C ILE A 435 7.73 25.46 -7.97
N MET A 436 7.09 25.52 -9.14
CA MET A 436 5.85 26.30 -9.35
C MET A 436 4.59 25.45 -9.10
N SER A 437 4.73 24.16 -8.80
CA SER A 437 3.60 23.26 -8.53
C SER A 437 2.96 23.55 -7.18
N MET A 438 1.62 23.45 -7.14
CA MET A 438 0.85 23.51 -5.89
C MET A 438 0.89 22.20 -5.10
N ASP A 439 1.40 21.12 -5.72
CA ASP A 439 1.53 19.82 -5.08
C ASP A 439 2.77 19.78 -4.17
N PRO A 440 2.61 19.57 -2.84
CA PRO A 440 3.72 19.60 -1.89
C PRO A 440 4.80 18.54 -2.15
N VAL A 441 4.41 17.37 -2.67
CA VAL A 441 5.34 16.26 -2.96
C VAL A 441 6.22 16.66 -4.13
N VAL A 442 5.62 17.13 -5.23
CA VAL A 442 6.34 17.61 -6.41
C VAL A 442 7.27 18.76 -6.04
N PHE A 443 6.75 19.76 -5.33
CA PHE A 443 7.51 20.93 -4.90
C PHE A 443 8.75 20.59 -4.08
N SER A 444 8.58 19.73 -3.07
CA SER A 444 9.66 19.32 -2.16
C SER A 444 10.76 18.54 -2.89
N HIS A 445 10.39 17.56 -3.72
CA HIS A 445 11.34 16.76 -4.48
C HIS A 445 12.05 17.58 -5.57
N ALA A 446 11.36 18.51 -6.24
CA ALA A 446 11.99 19.46 -7.16
C ALA A 446 13.03 20.33 -6.45
N CYS A 447 12.71 20.88 -5.27
CA CYS A 447 13.66 21.63 -4.44
C CYS A 447 14.87 20.78 -4.04
N SER A 448 14.64 19.52 -3.64
CA SER A 448 15.71 18.60 -3.25
C SER A 448 16.62 18.25 -4.44
N ALA A 449 16.05 17.97 -5.61
CA ALA A 449 16.80 17.70 -6.83
C ALA A 449 17.67 18.89 -7.25
N ILE A 450 17.13 20.12 -7.23
CA ILE A 450 17.90 21.36 -7.50
C ILE A 450 19.07 21.47 -6.51
N ASN A 451 18.83 21.22 -5.23
CA ASN A 451 19.86 21.28 -4.20
C ASN A 451 20.99 20.28 -4.47
N HIS A 452 20.66 19.04 -4.82
CA HIS A 452 21.63 18.01 -5.14
C HIS A 452 22.47 18.39 -6.36
N ILE A 453 21.83 18.82 -7.45
CA ILE A 453 22.50 19.27 -8.67
C ILE A 453 23.44 20.44 -8.37
N CYS A 454 22.97 21.49 -7.68
CA CYS A 454 23.77 22.68 -7.40
C CYS A 454 24.93 22.40 -6.44
N CYS A 455 24.72 21.60 -5.40
CA CYS A 455 25.80 21.18 -4.50
C CYS A 455 26.88 20.43 -5.27
N TYR A 456 26.49 19.50 -6.14
CA TYR A 456 27.43 18.71 -6.93
C TYR A 456 28.22 19.59 -7.92
N ILE A 457 27.56 20.54 -8.58
CA ILE A 457 28.22 21.54 -9.44
C ILE A 457 29.31 22.30 -8.69
N ILE A 458 29.02 22.78 -7.47
CA ILE A 458 29.99 23.54 -6.67
C ILE A 458 31.18 22.65 -6.31
N GLN A 459 30.93 21.42 -5.84
CA GLN A 459 31.98 20.45 -5.51
C GLN A 459 32.89 20.16 -6.71
N GLU A 460 32.33 19.90 -7.90
CA GLU A 460 33.11 19.63 -9.11
C GLU A 460 33.87 20.85 -9.61
N THR A 461 33.28 22.05 -9.51
CA THR A 461 33.96 23.32 -9.84
C THR A 461 35.15 23.57 -8.91
N GLU A 462 34.99 23.34 -7.61
CA GLU A 462 36.08 23.42 -6.64
C GLU A 462 37.18 22.39 -6.90
N LYS A 463 36.81 21.14 -7.22
CA LYS A 463 37.77 20.08 -7.57
C LYS A 463 38.58 20.46 -8.81
N ALA A 464 37.92 20.93 -9.87
CA ALA A 464 38.58 21.38 -11.09
C ALA A 464 39.57 22.52 -10.80
N ASN A 465 39.16 23.53 -10.03
CA ASN A 465 40.02 24.65 -9.62
C ASN A 465 41.24 24.20 -8.79
N ARG A 466 41.06 23.23 -7.88
CA ARG A 466 42.17 22.66 -7.08
C ARG A 466 43.15 21.87 -7.95
N GLN A 467 42.65 21.12 -8.94
CA GLN A 467 43.47 20.35 -9.87
C GLN A 467 44.25 21.26 -10.84
N GLN A 468 43.63 22.34 -11.32
CA GLN A 468 44.27 23.36 -12.14
C GLN A 468 45.42 24.04 -11.38
N LYS A 469 45.21 24.42 -10.10
CA LYS A 469 46.27 24.93 -9.21
C LYS A 469 47.41 23.93 -9.01
N ARG A 470 47.13 22.62 -9.04
CA ARG A 470 48.10 21.53 -8.91
C ARG A 470 48.75 21.10 -10.23
N ARG A 471 48.46 21.77 -11.35
CA ARG A 471 48.98 21.46 -12.70
C ARG A 471 48.79 19.99 -13.12
N ARG A 472 47.67 19.36 -12.71
CA ARG A 472 47.34 18.00 -13.15
C ARG A 472 46.39 18.08 -14.36
N PRO A 473 46.63 17.31 -15.44
CA PRO A 473 45.66 17.19 -16.52
C PRO A 473 44.46 16.39 -16.01
N SER A 474 43.30 17.03 -15.91
CA SER A 474 42.03 16.36 -15.64
C SER A 474 40.94 17.11 -16.40
N GLN A 475 40.10 16.36 -17.13
CA GLN A 475 38.94 16.95 -17.78
C GLN A 475 37.88 17.22 -16.72
N PRO A 476 37.30 18.44 -16.69
CA PRO A 476 36.21 18.73 -15.77
C PRO A 476 35.01 17.85 -16.08
N HIS A 477 34.23 17.50 -15.05
CA HIS A 477 32.99 16.76 -15.21
C HIS A 477 32.07 17.45 -16.23
N TRP A 478 31.29 16.67 -17.00
CA TRP A 478 30.44 17.19 -18.08
C TRP A 478 29.48 18.28 -17.60
N ILE A 479 29.01 18.17 -16.35
CA ILE A 479 28.06 19.12 -15.74
C ILE A 479 28.63 20.54 -15.67
N VAL A 480 29.93 20.69 -15.40
CA VAL A 480 30.62 22.00 -15.34
C VAL A 480 30.75 22.60 -16.74
N SER A 481 30.95 21.74 -17.74
CA SER A 481 31.04 22.18 -19.14
C SER A 481 29.68 22.69 -19.66
N TYR A 482 28.58 22.05 -19.27
CA TYR A 482 27.22 22.43 -19.68
C TYR A 482 26.74 23.73 -19.05
N LEU A 483 27.20 24.09 -17.86
CA LEU A 483 26.94 25.41 -17.29
C LEU A 483 27.52 26.55 -18.13
N GLY A 484 28.69 26.32 -18.73
CA GLY A 484 29.28 27.28 -19.67
C GLY A 484 28.41 27.48 -20.92
N GLN A 485 27.66 26.46 -21.33
CA GLN A 485 26.77 26.45 -22.49
C GLN A 485 25.39 27.07 -22.17
N PHE A 486 24.85 26.82 -20.97
CA PHE A 486 23.52 27.26 -20.56
C PHE A 486 23.55 28.27 -19.40
N ARG A 487 24.24 29.38 -19.62
CA ARG A 487 24.49 30.41 -18.61
C ARG A 487 23.23 31.03 -17.99
N HIS A 488 22.12 31.08 -18.72
CA HIS A 488 20.88 31.71 -18.25
C HIS A 488 20.08 30.86 -17.24
N ILE A 489 20.26 29.53 -17.21
CA ILE A 489 19.36 28.65 -16.44
C ILE A 489 19.48 28.87 -14.92
N LEU A 490 20.71 28.96 -14.39
CA LEU A 490 20.91 29.13 -12.95
C LEU A 490 20.32 30.46 -12.44
N PRO A 491 20.53 31.61 -13.13
CA PRO A 491 19.81 32.84 -12.83
C PRO A 491 18.28 32.70 -12.86
N THR A 492 17.71 32.03 -13.87
CA THR A 492 16.25 31.83 -13.97
C THR A 492 15.72 30.98 -12.83
N LEU A 493 16.40 29.86 -12.49
CA LEU A 493 16.04 29.03 -11.34
C LEU A 493 16.11 29.82 -10.02
N LEU A 494 17.18 30.60 -9.84
CA LEU A 494 17.36 31.44 -8.66
C LEU A 494 16.21 32.44 -8.53
N GLU A 495 15.85 33.09 -9.63
CA GLU A 495 14.72 34.01 -9.69
C GLU A 495 13.40 33.31 -9.35
N SER A 496 13.06 32.22 -10.01
CA SER A 496 11.83 31.45 -9.77
C SER A 496 11.73 31.04 -8.29
N MET A 497 12.83 30.59 -7.69
CA MET A 497 12.90 30.25 -6.26
C MET A 497 12.74 31.46 -5.33
N PHE A 498 13.37 32.60 -5.66
CA PHE A 498 13.18 33.83 -4.90
C PHE A 498 11.74 34.35 -5.02
N GLN A 499 11.11 34.22 -6.19
CA GLN A 499 9.72 34.61 -6.36
C GLN A 499 8.80 33.80 -5.43
N GLN A 500 8.99 32.48 -5.35
CA GLN A 500 8.28 31.62 -4.39
C GLN A 500 8.53 32.07 -2.93
N LEU A 501 9.79 32.31 -2.55
CA LEU A 501 10.13 32.71 -1.18
C LEU A 501 9.52 34.08 -0.79
N LEU A 502 9.65 35.07 -1.68
CA LEU A 502 9.32 36.47 -1.42
C LEU A 502 7.82 36.76 -1.54
N PHE A 503 7.12 36.13 -2.49
CA PHE A 503 5.76 36.52 -2.85
C PHE A 503 4.69 35.46 -2.52
N ASP A 504 5.04 34.17 -2.39
CA ASP A 504 4.06 33.13 -2.02
C ASP A 504 4.04 32.87 -0.50
N GLU A 505 3.03 33.41 0.19
CA GLU A 505 2.86 33.21 1.63
C GLU A 505 2.66 31.74 2.08
N LYS A 506 2.33 30.82 1.16
CA LYS A 506 2.11 29.40 1.48
C LYS A 506 3.30 28.49 1.20
N SER A 507 4.36 29.02 0.58
CA SER A 507 5.55 28.26 0.21
C SER A 507 6.23 27.61 1.42
N ASP A 508 6.68 26.36 1.29
CA ASP A 508 7.49 25.69 2.30
C ASP A 508 8.91 26.28 2.36
N GLN A 509 9.11 27.18 3.33
CA GLN A 509 10.37 27.90 3.54
C GLN A 509 11.56 26.97 3.83
N TRP A 510 11.30 25.81 4.44
CA TRP A 510 12.34 24.84 4.76
C TRP A 510 12.85 24.14 3.50
N SER A 511 11.94 23.70 2.63
CA SER A 511 12.32 23.07 1.36
C SER A 511 12.99 24.06 0.42
N LEU A 512 12.56 25.33 0.39
CA LEU A 512 13.17 26.39 -0.42
C LEU A 512 14.59 26.77 0.02
N SER A 513 14.88 26.82 1.32
CA SER A 513 16.19 27.30 1.81
C SER A 513 17.36 26.43 1.32
N ARG A 514 17.11 25.13 1.16
CA ARG A 514 18.12 24.12 0.82
C ARG A 514 18.74 24.34 -0.58
N PRO A 515 17.97 24.37 -1.68
CA PRO A 515 18.49 24.68 -3.03
C PRO A 515 18.84 26.15 -3.23
N LEU A 516 18.16 27.08 -2.56
CA LEU A 516 18.42 28.52 -2.74
C LEU A 516 19.83 28.90 -2.29
N TYR A 517 20.34 28.26 -1.24
CA TYR A 517 21.68 28.56 -0.73
C TYR A 517 22.83 28.19 -1.70
N PRO A 518 22.91 26.95 -2.25
CA PRO A 518 23.83 26.62 -3.34
C PRO A 518 23.67 27.52 -4.57
N LEU A 519 22.44 27.88 -4.96
CA LEU A 519 22.22 28.80 -6.07
C LEU A 519 22.81 30.19 -5.80
N ILE A 520 22.68 30.71 -4.57
CA ILE A 520 23.32 31.96 -4.16
C ILE A 520 24.85 31.87 -4.23
N ILE A 521 25.44 30.71 -3.89
CA ILE A 521 26.88 30.50 -4.01
C ILE A 521 27.34 30.55 -5.48
N LEU A 522 26.53 29.99 -6.39
CA LEU A 522 26.83 29.93 -7.82
C LEU A 522 26.64 31.29 -8.52
N GLU A 523 25.56 32.00 -8.22
CA GLU A 523 25.14 33.23 -8.90
C GLU A 523 25.21 34.48 -7.99
N ARG A 524 26.36 34.66 -7.31
CA ARG A 524 26.54 35.71 -6.27
C ARG A 524 26.20 37.12 -6.75
N ASP A 525 26.77 37.52 -7.88
CA ASP A 525 26.59 38.88 -8.40
C ASP A 525 25.14 39.12 -8.83
N TYR A 526 24.49 38.10 -9.37
CA TYR A 526 23.10 38.18 -9.81
C TYR A 526 22.13 38.30 -8.63
N VAL A 527 22.37 37.62 -7.50
CA VAL A 527 21.54 37.76 -6.29
C VAL A 527 21.51 39.20 -5.80
N PHE A 528 22.64 39.90 -5.76
CA PHE A 528 22.68 41.30 -5.34
C PHE A 528 21.97 42.22 -6.33
N LYS A 529 22.12 41.98 -7.65
CA LYS A 529 21.36 42.70 -8.69
C LYS A 529 19.85 42.47 -8.52
N TYR A 530 19.42 41.24 -8.26
CA TYR A 530 18.02 40.89 -8.08
C TYR A 530 17.43 41.52 -6.81
N ILE A 531 18.13 41.43 -5.67
CA ILE A 531 17.70 42.10 -4.42
C ILE A 531 17.58 43.61 -4.61
N ALA A 532 18.53 44.25 -5.29
CA ALA A 532 18.47 45.68 -5.57
C ALA A 532 17.25 46.05 -6.43
N ALA A 533 16.98 45.28 -7.50
CA ALA A 533 15.79 45.48 -8.33
C ALA A 533 14.49 45.34 -7.52
N VAL A 534 14.38 44.32 -6.66
CA VAL A 534 13.21 44.13 -5.77
C VAL A 534 13.02 45.34 -4.86
N VAL A 535 14.09 45.88 -4.28
CA VAL A 535 14.05 47.08 -3.41
C VAL A 535 13.58 48.30 -4.20
N GLU A 536 14.14 48.54 -5.39
CA GLU A 536 13.80 49.70 -6.23
C GLU A 536 12.32 49.67 -6.67
N ASN A 537 11.78 48.48 -6.90
CA ASN A 537 10.37 48.29 -7.22
C ASN A 537 9.40 48.54 -6.05
N GLN A 538 9.91 48.69 -4.82
CA GLN A 538 9.07 49.06 -3.67
C GLN A 538 8.86 50.58 -3.56
N LEU A 539 7.79 50.98 -2.86
CA LEU A 539 7.50 52.37 -2.52
C LEU A 539 8.70 53.04 -1.83
N PRO A 540 9.08 54.29 -2.19
CA PRO A 540 10.27 54.97 -1.66
C PRO A 540 10.39 54.95 -0.13
N GLU A 541 9.28 55.13 0.58
CA GLU A 541 9.19 55.14 2.04
C GLU A 541 9.53 53.79 2.69
N ARG A 542 9.38 52.69 1.95
CA ARG A 542 9.60 51.32 2.44
C ARG A 542 10.97 50.76 2.05
N ARG A 543 11.68 51.41 1.10
CA ARG A 543 12.92 50.89 0.53
C ARG A 543 13.99 50.60 1.57
N SER A 544 14.24 51.53 2.50
CA SER A 544 15.26 51.36 3.55
C SER A 544 14.99 50.15 4.47
N ILE A 545 13.72 49.95 4.86
CA ILE A 545 13.28 48.84 5.69
C ILE A 545 13.42 47.52 4.91
N VAL A 546 12.94 47.49 3.65
CA VAL A 546 13.01 46.30 2.79
C VAL A 546 14.46 45.91 2.47
N THR A 547 15.35 46.87 2.23
CA THR A 547 16.80 46.61 2.06
C THR A 547 17.38 45.92 3.29
N THR A 548 17.04 46.38 4.48
CA THR A 548 17.55 45.79 5.74
C THR A 548 17.05 44.35 5.91
N ILE A 549 15.77 44.10 5.61
CA ILE A 549 15.17 42.76 5.70
C ILE A 549 15.78 41.80 4.67
N LEU A 550 15.92 42.22 3.41
CA LEU A 550 16.47 41.38 2.34
C LEU A 550 17.97 41.10 2.55
N ASN A 551 18.75 42.09 3.02
CA ASN A 551 20.15 41.85 3.39
C ASN A 551 20.27 40.90 4.59
N GLY A 552 19.28 40.90 5.50
CA GLY A 552 19.21 39.95 6.61
C GLY A 552 19.13 38.48 6.19
N LEU A 553 18.67 38.17 4.96
CA LEU A 553 18.72 36.81 4.42
C LEU A 553 20.17 36.30 4.28
N LEU A 554 21.09 37.20 3.94
CA LEU A 554 22.50 36.92 3.67
C LEU A 554 23.41 37.25 4.87
N ASP A 555 22.84 37.50 6.05
CA ASP A 555 23.62 37.85 7.23
C ASP A 555 24.31 36.62 7.86
N GLY A 556 25.61 36.76 8.14
CA GLY A 556 26.42 35.73 8.80
C GLY A 556 26.74 34.49 7.96
N ILE A 557 26.52 34.50 6.64
CA ILE A 557 26.94 33.42 5.73
C ILE A 557 28.33 33.69 5.12
N ASN A 558 29.18 32.66 5.04
CA ASN A 558 30.52 32.76 4.45
C ASN A 558 30.58 32.20 3.02
N TYR A 559 29.42 31.94 2.41
CA TYR A 559 29.28 31.37 1.06
C TYR A 559 30.08 30.06 0.86
N THR A 560 29.98 29.15 1.84
CA THR A 560 30.59 27.82 1.80
C THR A 560 29.52 26.73 1.90
N LEU A 561 29.77 25.55 1.34
CA LEU A 561 28.88 24.40 1.53
C LEU A 561 28.94 23.76 2.94
N SER A 562 29.44 24.48 3.95
CA SER A 562 29.51 23.98 5.33
C SER A 562 28.12 23.85 5.94
N THR A 563 27.96 22.87 6.84
CA THR A 563 26.70 22.66 7.57
C THR A 563 26.28 23.92 8.33
N ARG A 564 27.24 24.61 8.96
CA ARG A 564 27.01 25.85 9.71
C ARG A 564 26.39 26.95 8.85
N ASP A 565 26.94 27.21 7.66
CA ASP A 565 26.44 28.28 6.80
C ASP A 565 25.05 27.93 6.22
N ARG A 566 24.82 26.65 5.87
CA ARG A 566 23.51 26.16 5.40
C ARG A 566 22.41 26.27 6.47
N GLU A 567 22.72 25.88 7.70
CA GLU A 567 21.82 26.03 8.85
C GLU A 567 21.53 27.50 9.15
N ARG A 568 22.56 28.35 9.10
CA ARG A 568 22.41 29.79 9.28
C ARG A 568 21.48 30.40 8.23
N PHE A 569 21.69 30.07 6.96
CA PHE A 569 20.81 30.56 5.89
C PHE A 569 19.37 30.08 6.06
N THR A 570 19.17 28.82 6.42
CA THR A 570 17.84 28.25 6.69
C THR A 570 17.16 28.98 7.85
N HIS A 571 17.91 29.32 8.92
CA HIS A 571 17.39 30.14 10.01
C HIS A 571 16.98 31.54 9.54
N ASN A 572 17.81 32.19 8.72
CA ASN A 572 17.51 33.52 8.17
C ASN A 572 16.21 33.50 7.32
N VAL A 573 16.04 32.47 6.50
CA VAL A 573 14.84 32.25 5.68
C VAL A 573 13.58 32.06 6.54
N SER A 574 13.66 31.27 7.61
CA SER A 574 12.54 31.08 8.55
C SER A 574 12.19 32.36 9.32
N ALA A 575 13.20 33.19 9.64
CA ALA A 575 12.99 34.47 10.32
C ALA A 575 12.50 35.59 9.38
N PHE A 576 12.69 35.46 8.07
CA PHE A 576 12.47 36.50 7.05
C PHE A 576 11.08 37.15 7.08
N ARG A 577 10.01 36.36 7.27
CA ARG A 577 8.63 36.88 7.21
C ARG A 577 8.21 37.64 8.47
N LYS A 578 8.88 37.42 9.60
CA LYS A 578 8.56 38.09 10.88
C LYS A 578 8.66 39.62 10.79
N PRO A 579 9.77 40.22 10.30
CA PRO A 579 9.88 41.68 10.19
C PRO A 579 8.94 42.26 9.12
N LEU A 580 8.65 41.55 8.02
CA LEU A 580 7.67 42.01 7.02
C LEU A 580 6.28 42.15 7.61
N LYS A 581 5.84 41.15 8.39
CA LYS A 581 4.56 41.18 9.11
C LYS A 581 4.52 42.29 10.16
N ALA A 582 5.61 42.47 10.92
CA ALA A 582 5.69 43.51 11.95
C ALA A 582 5.52 44.93 11.38
N HIS A 583 6.04 45.18 10.17
CA HIS A 583 5.92 46.49 9.49
C HIS A 583 4.70 46.58 8.56
N SER A 584 3.84 45.55 8.51
CA SER A 584 2.70 45.45 7.58
C SER A 584 3.09 45.68 6.11
N ILE A 585 4.26 45.18 5.72
CA ILE A 585 4.80 45.33 4.35
C ILE A 585 4.46 44.07 3.55
N LYS A 586 3.70 44.24 2.47
CA LYS A 586 3.60 43.27 1.38
C LYS A 586 4.52 43.72 0.24
N LEU A 587 5.41 42.83 -0.20
CA LEU A 587 6.35 43.11 -1.27
C LEU A 587 5.62 43.11 -2.63
N VAL A 588 5.99 44.05 -3.49
CA VAL A 588 5.48 44.13 -4.86
C VAL A 588 6.37 43.28 -5.79
N PRO A 589 5.81 42.31 -6.54
CA PRO A 589 6.53 41.52 -7.53
C PRO A 589 7.19 42.38 -8.62
N LEU A 590 8.34 41.93 -9.11
CA LEU A 590 9.00 42.55 -10.26
C LEU A 590 8.15 42.37 -11.52
N ALA A 591 8.02 43.43 -12.33
CA ALA A 591 7.38 43.35 -13.64
C ALA A 591 8.33 42.80 -14.72
N GLU A 592 9.61 43.13 -14.62
CA GLU A 592 10.68 42.64 -15.50
C GLU A 592 11.91 42.27 -14.66
N SER A 593 12.55 41.17 -15.03
CA SER A 593 13.75 40.66 -14.37
C SER A 593 15.00 41.46 -14.77
N PRO A 594 15.97 41.67 -13.87
CA PRO A 594 17.23 42.32 -14.23
C PRO A 594 18.01 41.48 -15.26
N ALA A 595 18.79 42.15 -16.11
CA ALA A 595 19.64 41.47 -17.08
C ALA A 595 20.63 40.50 -16.38
N TYR A 596 20.70 39.26 -16.87
CA TYR A 596 21.51 38.20 -16.28
C TYR A 596 23.01 38.53 -16.27
N TYR A 597 23.52 39.23 -17.30
CA TYR A 597 24.93 39.58 -17.46
C TYR A 597 25.12 41.08 -17.67
#